data_AF-A0A0F9J7P6-F1
#
_entry.id   AF-A0A0F9J7P6-F1
#
_cell.length_a   1.000
_cell.length_b   1.000
_cell.length_c   1.000
_cell.angle_alpha   90.00
_cell.angle_beta   90.00
_cell.angle_gamma   90.00
#
_symmetry.space_group_name_H-M   'P 1'
#
loop_
_entity.id
_entity.type
_entity.pdbx_description
1 polymer ?
#
loop_
_entity_poly.entity_id
_entity_poly.type
_entity_poly.pdbx_seq_one_letter_code
_entity_poly.pdbx_strand_id
1 'polypeptide(L)'
;MIDAIASGKKAARRIYSYLNKKEISSKTTAAHSEIKNFKRERGYENVKREGVPALPPEERKKTMNLIVEKGFTEIQSIRQAGRCLNCAVNTIFDSEKCILCGGCADVCPENCLKLVSLDSLQGNDDFEHLLKNYYSDQPLSQGGAIIKDETICIRCGLCAERCPVGAITMEKFTFKEEWVDV
;
A
#
# COMPACT_ATOMS: atom_id res chain seq x y z
N MET A 1 3.67 6.06 -15.08
CA MET A 1 4.94 5.41 -14.64
C MET A 1 4.77 3.91 -14.45
N ILE A 2 3.74 3.45 -13.70
CA ILE A 2 3.49 2.01 -13.47
C ILE A 2 3.29 1.25 -14.78
N ASP A 3 2.46 1.77 -15.69
CA ASP A 3 2.19 1.12 -16.98
C ASP A 3 3.43 1.04 -17.87
N ALA A 4 4.31 2.05 -17.80
CA ALA A 4 5.55 2.08 -18.56
C ALA A 4 6.51 0.98 -18.09
N ILE A 5 6.66 0.81 -16.77
CA ILE A 5 7.48 -0.27 -16.18
C ILE A 5 6.88 -1.64 -16.55
N ALA A 6 5.55 -1.80 -16.42
CA ALA A 6 4.86 -3.04 -16.76
C ALA A 6 5.05 -3.40 -18.25
N SER A 7 4.91 -2.41 -19.13
CA SER A 7 5.10 -2.57 -20.58
C SER A 7 6.56 -2.89 -20.93
N GLY A 8 7.52 -2.24 -20.28
CA GLY A 8 8.95 -2.54 -20.43
C GLY A 8 9.28 -3.99 -20.05
N LYS A 9 8.76 -4.47 -18.91
CA LYS A 9 8.91 -5.87 -18.50
C LYS A 9 8.29 -6.83 -19.52
N LYS A 10 7.09 -6.54 -20.05
CA LYS A 10 6.44 -7.34 -21.09
C LYS A 10 7.29 -7.41 -22.36
N ALA A 11 7.81 -6.28 -22.82
CA ALA A 11 8.67 -6.20 -24.01
C ALA A 11 9.96 -7.01 -23.82
N ALA A 12 10.65 -6.83 -22.70
CA ALA A 12 11.88 -7.56 -22.39
C ALA A 12 11.67 -9.08 -22.39
N ARG A 13 10.56 -9.56 -21.80
CA ARG A 13 10.21 -10.99 -21.79
C ARG A 13 9.94 -11.53 -23.20
N ARG A 14 9.22 -10.77 -24.04
CA ARG A 14 8.96 -11.17 -25.43
C ARG A 14 10.25 -11.24 -26.26
N ILE A 15 11.16 -10.29 -26.07
CA ILE A 15 12.49 -10.31 -26.71
C ILE A 15 13.27 -11.55 -26.26
N TYR A 16 13.33 -11.82 -24.96
CA TYR A 16 14.02 -13.00 -24.43
C TYR A 16 13.48 -14.30 -25.05
N SER A 17 12.16 -14.47 -25.08
CA SER A 17 11.53 -15.67 -25.64
C SER A 17 11.78 -15.81 -27.15
N TYR A 18 11.74 -14.71 -27.90
CA TYR A 18 12.01 -14.70 -29.33
C TYR A 18 13.47 -15.12 -29.63
N LEU A 19 14.44 -14.53 -28.92
CA LEU A 19 15.86 -14.79 -29.14
C LEU A 19 16.28 -16.20 -28.71
N ASN A 20 15.76 -16.67 -27.58
CA ASN A 20 16.13 -17.99 -27.04
C ASN A 20 15.25 -19.13 -27.56
N LYS A 21 14.19 -18.82 -28.33
CA LYS A 21 13.20 -19.79 -28.82
C LYS A 21 12.60 -20.64 -27.69
N LYS A 22 12.43 -20.04 -26.51
CA LYS A 22 11.89 -20.67 -25.31
C LYS A 22 10.85 -19.78 -24.67
N GLU A 23 9.75 -20.38 -24.23
CA GLU A 23 8.82 -19.66 -23.38
C GLU A 23 9.30 -19.71 -21.93
N ILE A 24 9.04 -18.63 -21.20
CA ILE A 24 9.31 -18.54 -19.77
C ILE A 24 8.01 -18.31 -19.05
N SER A 25 7.84 -18.98 -17.92
CA SER A 25 6.74 -18.74 -16.99
C SER A 25 7.29 -18.27 -15.66
N SER A 26 6.46 -17.57 -14.89
CA SER A 26 6.82 -17.10 -13.55
C SER A 26 5.98 -17.81 -12.50
N LYS A 27 6.63 -18.29 -11.45
CA LYS A 27 5.97 -18.65 -10.20
C LYS A 27 6.11 -17.49 -9.23
N THR A 28 4.99 -16.95 -8.77
CA THR A 28 4.97 -15.85 -7.79
C THR A 28 4.62 -16.41 -6.43
N THR A 29 5.49 -16.17 -5.45
CA THR A 29 5.18 -16.39 -4.03
C THR A 29 5.01 -15.04 -3.38
N ALA A 30 3.88 -14.81 -2.72
CA ALA A 30 3.56 -13.58 -2.01
C ALA A 30 3.34 -13.87 -0.53
N ALA A 31 3.72 -12.93 0.32
CA ALA A 31 3.57 -13.03 1.76
C ALA A 31 3.30 -11.66 2.36
N HIS A 32 2.45 -11.64 3.40
CA HIS A 32 2.32 -10.52 4.30
C HIS A 32 3.08 -10.81 5.59
N SER A 33 3.70 -9.79 6.16
CA SER A 33 4.40 -9.90 7.45
C SER A 33 4.06 -8.70 8.31
N GLU A 34 3.52 -8.96 9.50
CA GLU A 34 3.15 -7.94 10.47
C GLU A 34 4.35 -7.09 10.87
N ILE A 35 4.17 -5.76 10.81
CA ILE A 35 5.10 -4.78 11.36
C ILE A 35 4.62 -4.41 12.76
N LYS A 36 5.25 -4.98 13.78
CA LYS A 36 4.97 -4.63 15.18
C LYS A 36 5.26 -3.15 15.43
N ASN A 37 4.39 -2.49 16.18
CA ASN A 37 4.51 -1.07 16.55
C ASN A 37 4.69 -0.13 15.34
N PHE A 38 3.98 -0.41 14.24
CA PHE A 38 3.99 0.46 13.06
C PHE A 38 3.57 1.89 13.44
N LYS A 39 4.38 2.88 13.02
CA LYS A 39 4.12 4.30 13.22
C LYS A 39 4.52 5.08 11.98
N ARG A 40 3.93 6.27 11.83
CA ARG A 40 4.25 7.24 10.77
C ARG A 40 4.59 8.59 11.38
N GLU A 41 5.45 9.32 10.69
CA GLU A 41 5.77 10.70 10.98
C GLU A 41 4.49 11.54 10.93
N ARG A 42 4.33 12.51 11.82
CA ARG A 42 3.12 13.35 11.82
C ARG A 42 3.09 14.24 10.57
N GLY A 43 2.01 14.17 9.80
CA GLY A 43 1.78 15.03 8.64
C GLY A 43 2.67 14.72 7.43
N TYR A 44 3.16 13.47 7.28
CA TYR A 44 4.08 13.09 6.19
C TYR A 44 3.53 13.36 4.79
N GLU A 45 2.22 13.27 4.62
CA GLU A 45 1.48 13.56 3.39
C GLU A 45 1.56 15.04 2.99
N ASN A 46 1.72 15.93 3.99
CA ASN A 46 1.75 17.37 3.82
C ASN A 46 3.17 17.94 3.64
N VAL A 47 4.22 17.12 3.78
CA VAL A 47 5.61 17.57 3.62
C VAL A 47 5.95 17.72 2.13
N LYS A 48 6.17 18.98 1.71
CA LYS A 48 6.54 19.30 0.33
C LYS A 48 7.94 18.77 -0.02
N ARG A 49 8.11 18.39 -1.29
CA ARG A 49 9.41 18.02 -1.83
C ARG A 49 10.32 19.25 -1.84
N GLU A 50 11.50 19.11 -1.25
CA GLU A 50 12.57 20.07 -1.42
C GLU A 50 13.54 19.53 -2.47
N GLY A 51 14.02 20.40 -3.36
CA GLY A 51 15.05 20.04 -4.32
C GLY A 51 16.39 19.80 -3.62
N VAL A 52 17.24 18.97 -4.22
CA VAL A 52 18.62 18.82 -3.72
C VAL A 52 19.31 20.18 -3.81
N PRO A 53 19.95 20.66 -2.73
CA PRO A 53 20.71 21.90 -2.76
C PRO A 53 21.72 21.89 -3.89
N ALA A 54 21.61 22.86 -4.79
CA ALA A 54 22.45 22.96 -5.96
C ALA A 54 23.10 24.34 -6.05
N LEU A 55 24.30 24.40 -6.63
CA LEU A 55 24.96 25.68 -6.92
C LEU A 55 24.07 26.59 -7.78
N PRO A 56 24.15 27.92 -7.65
CA PRO A 56 23.45 28.84 -8.53
C PRO A 56 23.90 28.64 -9.99
N PRO A 57 23.01 28.82 -11.00
CA PRO A 57 23.37 28.65 -12.41
C PRO A 57 24.63 29.41 -12.86
N GLU A 58 24.87 30.61 -12.34
CA GLU A 58 26.05 31.41 -12.68
C GLU A 58 27.37 30.78 -12.20
N GLU A 59 27.34 30.07 -11.07
CA GLU A 59 28.51 29.31 -10.59
C GLU A 59 28.75 28.05 -11.42
N ARG A 60 27.67 27.40 -11.91
CA ARG A 60 27.77 26.16 -12.70
C ARG A 60 28.51 26.34 -14.02
N LYS A 61 28.51 27.55 -14.59
CA LYS A 61 29.13 27.85 -15.90
C LYS A 61 30.65 28.05 -15.81
N LYS A 62 31.20 28.28 -14.62
CA LYS A 62 32.62 28.66 -14.45
C LYS A 62 33.59 27.54 -14.81
N THR A 63 33.20 26.29 -14.57
CA THR A 63 34.05 25.13 -14.86
C THR A 63 33.23 23.84 -14.92
N MET A 64 33.64 22.92 -15.79
CA MET A 64 32.98 21.61 -15.95
C MET A 64 33.22 20.65 -14.78
N ASN A 65 34.22 20.90 -13.95
CA ASN A 65 34.63 20.04 -12.83
C ASN A 65 33.96 20.41 -11.50
N LEU A 66 32.96 21.31 -11.50
CA LEU A 66 32.25 21.71 -10.29
C LEU A 66 31.15 20.70 -9.93
N ILE A 67 31.10 20.32 -8.66
CA ILE A 67 29.98 19.55 -8.11
C ILE A 67 28.77 20.47 -7.99
N VAL A 68 27.77 20.23 -8.83
CA VAL A 68 26.55 21.06 -8.88
C VAL A 68 25.63 20.76 -7.71
N GLU A 69 25.30 19.49 -7.49
CA GLU A 69 24.43 19.04 -6.41
C GLU A 69 25.27 18.78 -5.15
N LYS A 70 25.01 19.54 -4.08
CA LYS A 70 25.76 19.44 -2.83
C LYS A 70 25.23 18.33 -1.90
N GLY A 71 24.20 17.62 -2.33
CA GLY A 71 23.50 16.63 -1.51
C GLY A 71 22.68 17.27 -0.40
N PHE A 72 21.99 16.42 0.35
CA PHE A 72 21.27 16.81 1.57
C PHE A 72 22.16 16.63 2.79
N THR A 73 21.93 17.47 3.80
CA THR A 73 22.40 17.16 5.17
C THR A 73 21.66 15.92 5.70
N GLU A 74 22.17 15.32 6.78
CA GLU A 74 21.52 14.17 7.43
C GLU A 74 20.06 14.47 7.81
N ILE A 75 19.80 15.63 8.42
CA ILE A 75 18.46 16.05 8.82
C ILE A 75 17.54 16.22 7.61
N GLN A 76 18.02 16.86 6.54
CA GLN A 76 17.26 16.99 5.30
C GLN A 76 16.98 15.63 4.65
N SER A 77 17.95 14.70 4.71
CA SER A 77 17.82 13.36 4.15
C SER A 77 16.73 12.57 4.87
N ILE A 78 16.74 12.57 6.21
CA ILE A 78 15.70 11.94 7.03
C ILE A 78 14.33 12.55 6.72
N ARG A 79 14.24 13.88 6.66
CA ARG A 79 12.98 14.59 6.35
C ARG A 79 12.45 14.24 4.96
N GLN A 80 13.31 14.17 3.95
CA GLN A 80 12.89 13.80 2.60
C GLN A 80 12.54 12.30 2.48
N ALA A 81 13.23 11.43 3.22
CA ALA A 81 12.93 9.99 3.27
C ALA A 81 11.60 9.68 3.98
N GLY A 82 11.28 10.40 5.05
CA GLY A 82 10.01 10.27 5.78
C GLY A 82 8.76 10.60 4.96
N ARG A 83 8.92 11.15 3.75
CA ARG A 83 7.84 11.36 2.77
C ARG A 83 7.40 10.09 2.05
N CYS A 84 8.15 8.99 2.19
CA CYS A 84 7.78 7.69 1.64
C CYS A 84 6.40 7.28 2.14
N LEU A 85 5.46 6.95 1.24
CA LEU A 85 4.09 6.56 1.62
C LEU A 85 3.99 5.15 2.22
N ASN A 86 5.08 4.37 2.23
CA ASN A 86 5.09 2.97 2.63
C ASN A 86 4.03 2.15 1.87
N CYS A 87 3.94 2.30 0.55
CA CYS A 87 2.91 1.66 -0.29
C CYS A 87 2.87 0.12 -0.19
N ALA A 88 3.98 -0.51 0.21
CA ALA A 88 4.04 -1.94 0.44
C ALA A 88 3.41 -2.36 1.79
N VAL A 89 3.09 -1.41 2.68
CA VAL A 89 2.47 -1.68 3.97
C VAL A 89 0.97 -1.42 3.88
N ASN A 90 0.18 -2.43 4.24
CA ASN A 90 -1.28 -2.41 4.13
C ASN A 90 -1.91 -2.72 5.50
N THR A 91 -3.12 -2.23 5.72
CA THR A 91 -3.99 -2.69 6.81
C THR A 91 -4.58 -4.04 6.45
N ILE A 92 -4.35 -5.08 7.24
CA ILE A 92 -4.97 -6.39 7.09
C ILE A 92 -6.04 -6.55 8.18
N PHE A 93 -7.20 -7.07 7.79
CA PHE A 93 -8.37 -7.22 8.65
C PHE A 93 -8.66 -8.70 8.88
N ASP A 94 -8.84 -9.05 10.15
CA ASP A 94 -9.21 -10.38 10.61
C ASP A 94 -10.66 -10.32 11.13
N SER A 95 -11.59 -10.85 10.34
CA SER A 95 -13.02 -10.82 10.67
C SER A 95 -13.37 -11.69 11.87
N GLU A 96 -12.61 -12.75 12.15
CA GLU A 96 -12.87 -13.66 13.26
C GLU A 96 -12.58 -13.02 14.62
N LYS A 97 -11.67 -12.04 14.66
CA LYS A 97 -11.35 -11.27 15.87
C LYS A 97 -12.22 -10.03 16.04
N CYS A 98 -12.86 -9.54 14.97
CA CYS A 98 -13.56 -8.27 14.99
C CYS A 98 -14.83 -8.34 15.86
N ILE A 99 -14.92 -7.45 16.85
CA ILE A 99 -16.08 -7.34 17.76
C ILE A 99 -17.07 -6.23 17.37
N LEU A 100 -16.97 -5.70 16.15
CA LEU A 100 -17.85 -4.65 15.61
C LEU A 100 -17.97 -3.37 16.48
N CYS A 101 -16.91 -3.01 17.20
CA CYS A 101 -16.93 -1.87 18.13
C CYS A 101 -16.89 -0.47 17.47
N GLY A 102 -16.69 -0.38 16.15
CA GLY A 102 -16.62 0.91 15.42
C GLY A 102 -15.33 1.72 15.60
N GLY A 103 -14.48 1.41 16.58
CA GLY A 103 -13.32 2.26 16.92
C GLY A 103 -12.31 2.50 15.79
N CYS A 104 -12.23 1.62 14.79
CA CYS A 104 -11.38 1.83 13.62
C CYS A 104 -11.91 2.93 12.68
N ALA A 105 -13.22 3.08 12.56
CA ALA A 105 -13.86 4.15 11.80
C ALA A 105 -13.71 5.47 12.54
N ASP A 106 -13.96 5.49 13.85
CA ASP A 106 -13.91 6.69 14.68
C ASP A 106 -12.52 7.34 14.74
N VAL A 107 -11.46 6.53 14.75
CA VAL A 107 -10.08 7.03 14.85
C VAL A 107 -9.50 7.47 13.50
N CYS A 108 -10.19 7.20 12.39
CA CYS A 108 -9.64 7.44 11.06
C CYS A 108 -9.60 8.94 10.76
N PRO A 109 -8.41 9.56 10.57
CA PRO A 109 -8.33 11.01 10.33
C PRO A 109 -8.89 11.41 8.96
N GLU A 110 -8.90 10.48 8.00
CA GLU A 110 -9.38 10.71 6.63
C GLU A 110 -10.83 10.24 6.41
N ASN A 111 -11.50 9.70 7.45
CA ASN A 111 -12.82 9.09 7.35
C ASN A 111 -12.91 8.02 6.22
N CYS A 112 -11.82 7.27 6.00
CA CYS A 112 -11.76 6.26 4.94
C CYS A 112 -12.40 4.92 5.31
N LEU A 113 -12.81 4.75 6.57
CA LEU A 113 -13.41 3.52 7.08
C LEU A 113 -14.86 3.79 7.47
N LYS A 114 -15.75 2.88 7.09
CA LYS A 114 -17.15 2.86 7.53
C LYS A 114 -17.48 1.48 8.06
N LEU A 115 -18.11 1.41 9.24
CA LEU A 115 -18.73 0.20 9.74
C LEU A 115 -20.21 0.27 9.41
N VAL A 116 -20.71 -0.68 8.62
CA VAL A 116 -22.09 -0.72 8.13
C VAL A 116 -22.70 -2.09 8.36
N SER A 117 -24.02 -2.15 8.45
CA SER A 117 -24.76 -3.41 8.50
C SER A 117 -24.73 -4.10 7.14
N LEU A 118 -24.66 -5.43 7.09
CA LEU A 118 -24.58 -6.15 5.81
C LEU A 118 -25.84 -6.02 4.96
N ASP A 119 -27.01 -5.89 5.58
CA ASP A 119 -28.28 -5.66 4.88
C ASP A 119 -28.38 -4.29 4.18
N SER A 120 -27.47 -3.37 4.50
CA SER A 120 -27.35 -2.07 3.81
C SER A 120 -26.47 -2.11 2.56
N LEU A 121 -25.80 -3.24 2.31
CA LEU A 121 -24.92 -3.41 1.16
C LEU A 121 -25.67 -3.98 -0.04
N GLN A 122 -25.30 -3.50 -1.23
CA GLN A 122 -25.73 -4.02 -2.51
C GLN A 122 -24.49 -4.44 -3.31
N GLY A 123 -24.58 -5.55 -4.03
CA GLY A 123 -23.49 -6.08 -4.85
C GLY A 123 -24.01 -6.83 -6.05
N ASN A 124 -23.09 -7.48 -6.78
CA ASN A 124 -23.42 -8.37 -7.89
C ASN A 124 -23.77 -9.78 -7.37
N ASP A 125 -24.14 -10.69 -8.28
CA ASP A 125 -24.44 -12.08 -7.96
C ASP A 125 -23.33 -12.75 -7.14
N ASP A 126 -22.05 -12.48 -7.45
CA ASP A 126 -20.90 -13.02 -6.70
C ASP A 126 -20.92 -12.58 -5.22
N PHE A 127 -21.27 -11.32 -4.97
CA PHE A 127 -21.40 -10.79 -3.61
C PHE A 127 -22.54 -11.44 -2.85
N GLU A 128 -23.70 -11.61 -3.49
CA GLU A 128 -24.85 -12.30 -2.89
C GLU A 128 -24.53 -13.77 -2.56
N HIS A 129 -23.85 -14.47 -3.47
CA HIS A 129 -23.35 -15.82 -3.24
C HIS A 129 -22.35 -15.89 -2.09
N LEU A 130 -21.44 -14.92 -1.99
CA LEU A 130 -20.47 -14.85 -0.89
C LEU A 130 -21.18 -14.66 0.45
N LEU A 131 -22.14 -13.74 0.55
CA LEU A 131 -22.92 -13.53 1.77
C LEU A 131 -23.67 -14.80 2.17
N LYS A 132 -24.31 -15.48 1.22
CA LYS A 132 -25.01 -16.75 1.48
C LYS A 132 -24.06 -17.84 1.98
N ASN A 133 -22.83 -17.91 1.46
CA ASN A 133 -21.85 -18.90 1.90
C ASN A 133 -21.36 -18.64 3.34
N TYR A 134 -21.19 -17.38 3.74
CA TYR A 134 -20.70 -17.04 5.09
C TYR A 134 -21.81 -17.00 6.15
N TYR A 135 -23.01 -16.53 5.80
CA TYR A 135 -24.09 -16.29 6.75
C TYR A 135 -25.26 -17.28 6.61
N SER A 136 -25.28 -18.10 5.55
CA SER A 136 -26.38 -19.05 5.29
C SER A 136 -27.75 -18.34 5.32
N ASP A 137 -28.68 -18.80 6.16
CA ASP A 137 -30.00 -18.21 6.33
C ASP A 137 -30.09 -17.25 7.55
N GLN A 138 -28.95 -16.89 8.17
CA GLN A 138 -28.94 -15.93 9.27
C GLN A 138 -29.30 -14.52 8.77
N PRO A 139 -30.02 -13.72 9.58
CA PRO A 139 -30.37 -12.36 9.20
C PRO A 139 -29.11 -11.49 9.08
N LEU A 140 -28.89 -10.95 7.87
CA LEU A 140 -27.74 -10.09 7.57
C LEU A 140 -27.66 -8.83 8.44
N SER A 141 -28.78 -8.39 9.02
CA SER A 141 -28.85 -7.28 9.96
C SER A 141 -28.04 -7.49 11.25
N GLN A 142 -27.63 -8.73 11.56
CA GLN A 142 -26.76 -9.05 12.69
C GLN A 142 -25.27 -9.05 12.32
N GLY A 143 -24.93 -8.99 11.02
CA GLY A 143 -23.57 -8.94 10.54
C GLY A 143 -23.12 -7.51 10.23
N GLY A 144 -21.80 -7.28 10.29
CA GLY A 144 -21.20 -5.99 9.96
C GLY A 144 -20.12 -6.11 8.88
N ALA A 145 -19.97 -5.07 8.09
CA ALA A 145 -18.88 -4.91 7.14
C ALA A 145 -18.08 -3.64 7.44
N ILE A 146 -16.76 -3.77 7.34
CA ILE A 146 -15.85 -2.63 7.31
C ILE A 146 -15.58 -2.30 5.85
N ILE A 147 -16.08 -1.16 5.40
CA ILE A 147 -15.81 -0.63 4.06
C ILE A 147 -14.64 0.32 4.15
N LYS A 148 -13.60 0.05 3.36
CA LYS A 148 -12.38 0.85 3.32
C LYS A 148 -12.20 1.49 1.94
N ASP A 149 -12.10 2.82 1.93
CA ASP A 149 -11.70 3.56 0.75
C ASP A 149 -10.18 3.65 0.68
N GLU A 150 -9.59 2.87 -0.22
CA GLU A 150 -8.14 2.85 -0.46
C GLU A 150 -7.61 4.12 -1.13
N THR A 151 -8.47 4.93 -1.75
CA THR A 151 -8.05 6.13 -2.48
C THR A 151 -7.69 7.30 -1.56
N ILE A 152 -8.29 7.33 -0.37
CA ILE A 152 -8.06 8.34 0.67
C ILE A 152 -7.29 7.78 1.88
N CYS A 153 -7.17 6.45 2.01
CA CYS A 153 -6.39 5.87 3.09
C CYS A 153 -4.90 6.26 2.98
N ILE A 154 -4.43 7.07 3.92
CA ILE A 154 -3.03 7.48 3.96
C ILE A 154 -2.09 6.37 4.45
N ARG A 155 -2.59 5.32 5.13
CA ARG A 155 -1.81 4.24 5.79
C ARG A 155 -1.07 4.72 7.04
N CYS A 156 -1.77 5.48 7.90
CA CYS A 156 -1.25 5.95 9.18
C CYS A 156 -1.17 4.85 10.26
N GLY A 157 -1.98 3.79 10.16
CA GLY A 157 -2.00 2.67 11.11
C GLY A 157 -2.80 2.90 12.39
N LEU A 158 -3.45 4.06 12.55
CA LEU A 158 -4.23 4.39 13.76
C LEU A 158 -5.39 3.41 14.01
N CYS A 159 -6.00 2.86 12.96
CA CYS A 159 -7.03 1.84 13.08
C CYS A 159 -6.51 0.53 13.69
N ALA A 160 -5.27 0.13 13.36
CA ALA A 160 -4.61 -1.03 13.94
C ALA A 160 -4.26 -0.78 15.42
N GLU A 161 -3.71 0.40 15.73
CA GLU A 161 -3.38 0.80 17.10
C GLU A 161 -4.62 0.89 18.01
N ARG A 162 -5.74 1.40 17.49
CA ARG A 162 -6.98 1.57 18.26
C ARG A 162 -7.72 0.26 18.52
N CYS A 163 -7.48 -0.78 17.72
CA CYS A 163 -8.24 -2.02 17.77
C CYS A 163 -7.99 -2.77 19.08
N PRO A 164 -9.01 -2.95 19.95
CA PRO A 164 -8.81 -3.55 21.27
C PRO A 164 -8.51 -5.06 21.24
N VAL A 165 -8.80 -5.72 20.11
CA VAL A 165 -8.75 -7.17 19.92
C VAL A 165 -7.72 -7.60 18.87
N GLY A 166 -6.94 -6.65 18.33
CA GLY A 166 -5.93 -6.95 17.32
C GLY A 166 -6.51 -7.52 16.01
N ALA A 167 -7.74 -7.15 15.67
CA ALA A 167 -8.39 -7.54 14.41
C ALA A 167 -7.86 -6.76 13.20
N ILE A 168 -7.04 -5.73 13.41
CA ILE A 168 -6.44 -4.93 12.34
C ILE A 168 -4.94 -4.85 12.60
N THR A 169 -4.13 -5.23 11.61
CA THR A 169 -2.67 -5.20 11.67
C THR A 169 -2.11 -4.36 10.52
N MET A 170 -0.89 -3.84 10.68
CA MET A 170 -0.14 -3.21 9.60
C MET A 170 0.90 -4.19 9.09
N GLU A 171 0.76 -4.64 7.85
CA GLU A 171 1.59 -5.72 7.31
C GLU A 171 2.30 -5.30 6.03
N LYS A 172 3.58 -5.66 5.93
CA LYS A 172 4.38 -5.49 4.72
C LYS A 172 4.08 -6.61 3.74
N PHE A 173 3.61 -6.24 2.56
CA PHE A 173 3.54 -7.14 1.42
C PHE A 173 4.92 -7.33 0.81
N THR A 174 5.28 -8.59 0.60
CA THR A 174 6.49 -9.00 -0.11
C THR A 174 6.13 -10.05 -1.14
N PHE A 175 6.84 -10.05 -2.26
CA PHE A 175 6.67 -11.09 -3.27
C PHE A 175 8.02 -11.46 -3.89
N LYS A 176 8.12 -12.71 -4.33
CA LYS A 176 9.25 -13.27 -5.06
C LYS A 176 8.71 -13.88 -6.36
N GLU A 177 9.24 -13.43 -7.49
CA GLU A 177 8.99 -14.03 -8.80
C GLU A 177 10.17 -14.91 -9.18
N GLU A 178 9.94 -16.21 -9.38
CA GLU A 178 10.90 -17.15 -9.93
C GLU A 178 10.53 -17.46 -11.38
N TRP A 179 11.46 -17.23 -12.30
CA TRP A 179 11.27 -17.50 -13.72
C TRP A 179 11.80 -18.88 -14.08
N VAL A 180 10.97 -19.69 -14.72
CA VAL A 180 11.32 -21.04 -15.17
C VAL A 180 11.05 -21.16 -16.67
N ASP A 181 11.92 -21.90 -17.35
CA ASP A 181 11.64 -22.34 -18.72
C ASP A 181 10.38 -23.22 -18.69
N VAL A 182 9.52 -23.05 -19.70
CA VAL A 182 8.33 -23.90 -19.93
C VAL A 182 8.73 -25.15 -20.71
#